data_AF-A0A7J4PJQ6-F1
#
_entry.id   AF-A0A7J4PJQ6-F1
#
_cell.length_a   1.000
_cell.length_b   1.000
_cell.length_c   1.000
_cell.angle_alpha   90.00
_cell.angle_beta   90.00
_cell.angle_gamma   90.00
#
_symmetry.space_group_name_H-M   'P 1'
#
loop_
_entity.id
_entity.type
_entity.pdbx_description
1 polymer ?
#
loop_
_entity_poly.entity_id
_entity_poly.type
_entity_poly.pdbx_seq_one_letter_code
_entity_poly.pdbx_strand_id
1 'polypeptide(L)'
;MYPMEFTFKSHGGTFTDLFICARAKGSDVTGSRLQVYNLKLNGNPISGYVDADGMGGSTAYDILWIKDISPSIENGFTLEGNFKLEWSGEYPKNSRLTFQAERTTLEETTQIPEFPTMALPMVAILGLAFVFMRKKE
;
A
#
# COMPACT_ATOMS: atom_id res chain seq x y z
N MET A 1 -12.96 -16.40 5.55
CA MET A 1 -12.93 -15.08 6.22
C MET A 1 -13.96 -14.18 5.55
N TYR A 2 -14.75 -13.43 6.31
CA TYR A 2 -15.76 -12.53 5.75
C TYR A 2 -15.11 -11.21 5.30
N PRO A 3 -15.62 -10.57 4.23
CA PRO A 3 -15.20 -9.22 3.88
C PRO A 3 -15.47 -8.24 5.02
N MET A 4 -14.53 -7.33 5.23
CA MET A 4 -14.66 -6.21 6.14
C MET A 4 -14.90 -4.93 5.35
N GLU A 5 -15.67 -4.02 5.90
CA GLU A 5 -15.91 -2.70 5.32
C GLU A 5 -14.84 -1.72 5.79
N PHE A 6 -14.50 -0.76 4.93
CA PHE A 6 -13.68 0.38 5.31
C PHE A 6 -14.27 1.68 4.79
N THR A 7 -13.93 2.77 5.47
CA THR A 7 -14.25 4.13 5.07
C THR A 7 -13.07 5.04 5.39
N PHE A 8 -12.54 5.71 4.37
CA PHE A 8 -11.58 6.78 4.51
C PHE A 8 -12.25 8.11 4.21
N LYS A 9 -12.06 9.08 5.12
CA LYS A 9 -12.53 10.45 4.95
C LYS A 9 -11.35 11.38 4.88
N SER A 10 -11.24 12.11 3.79
CA SER A 10 -10.31 13.21 3.64
C SER A 10 -11.03 14.53 3.90
N HIS A 11 -10.33 15.49 4.49
CA HIS A 11 -10.83 16.84 4.73
C HIS A 11 -9.97 17.84 3.96
N GLY A 12 -10.58 18.55 3.02
CA GLY A 12 -9.96 19.63 2.24
C GLY A 12 -8.80 19.24 1.31
N GLY A 13 -8.41 20.21 0.47
CA GLY A 13 -7.28 20.12 -0.46
C GLY A 13 -7.69 19.61 -1.84
N THR A 14 -7.07 20.17 -2.88
CA THR A 14 -7.22 19.69 -4.25
C THR A 14 -6.37 18.43 -4.45
N PHE A 15 -6.90 17.47 -5.19
CA PHE A 15 -6.15 16.34 -5.74
C PHE A 15 -6.87 15.92 -7.02
N THR A 16 -6.12 15.33 -7.94
CA THR A 16 -6.65 14.86 -9.22
C THR A 16 -6.78 13.34 -9.23
N ASP A 17 -5.98 12.66 -8.41
CA ASP A 17 -5.82 11.22 -8.48
C ASP A 17 -5.82 10.58 -7.08
N LEU A 18 -6.26 9.31 -7.03
CA LEU A 18 -6.15 8.44 -5.87
C LEU A 18 -5.44 7.14 -6.24
N PHE A 19 -4.59 6.65 -5.34
CA PHE A 19 -4.01 5.33 -5.41
C PHE A 19 -4.54 4.47 -4.29
N ILE A 20 -4.88 3.23 -4.61
CA ILE A 20 -5.12 2.19 -3.62
C ILE A 20 -4.02 1.16 -3.83
N CYS A 21 -3.24 0.94 -2.79
CA CYS A 21 -2.00 0.19 -2.83
C CYS A 21 -2.13 -1.00 -1.88
N ALA A 22 -2.12 -2.22 -2.39
CA ALA A 22 -2.18 -3.45 -1.60
C ALA A 22 -0.82 -4.16 -1.55
N ARG A 23 -0.54 -4.81 -0.42
CA ARG A 23 0.63 -5.66 -0.22
C ARG A 23 0.24 -6.94 0.49
N ALA A 24 0.77 -8.06 -0.01
CA ALA A 24 0.74 -9.35 0.66
C ALA A 24 2.14 -9.97 0.72
N LYS A 25 2.59 -10.35 1.92
CA LYS A 25 3.92 -10.94 2.12
C LYS A 25 3.83 -12.44 2.43
N GLY A 26 4.45 -13.25 1.58
CA GLY A 26 4.45 -14.71 1.64
C GLY A 26 5.52 -15.39 2.46
N SER A 27 6.65 -14.72 2.76
CA SER A 27 7.88 -15.43 3.19
C SER A 27 7.74 -16.23 4.50
N ASP A 28 7.06 -15.66 5.50
CA ASP A 28 6.87 -16.31 6.82
C ASP A 28 5.38 -16.50 7.16
N VAL A 29 4.49 -16.18 6.21
CA VAL A 29 3.04 -16.38 6.30
C VAL A 29 2.63 -16.99 4.97
N THR A 30 2.31 -18.28 4.98
CA THR A 30 2.03 -19.00 3.73
C THR A 30 0.64 -18.65 3.22
N GLY A 31 0.49 -18.49 1.91
CA GLY A 31 -0.83 -18.28 1.27
C GLY A 31 -1.51 -17.00 1.74
N SER A 32 -0.75 -15.92 1.92
CA SER A 32 -1.30 -14.63 2.30
C SER A 32 -1.82 -13.88 1.07
N ARG A 33 -3.05 -13.38 1.13
CA ARG A 33 -3.67 -12.61 0.05
C ARG A 33 -4.47 -11.44 0.63
N LEU A 34 -4.42 -10.31 -0.04
CA LEU A 34 -5.21 -9.13 0.28
C LEU A 34 -5.95 -8.66 -0.97
N GLN A 35 -7.26 -8.55 -0.83
CA GLN A 35 -8.13 -7.99 -1.87
C GLN A 35 -8.81 -6.74 -1.33
N VAL A 36 -8.90 -5.70 -2.15
CA VAL A 36 -9.72 -4.50 -1.88
C VAL A 36 -10.61 -4.25 -3.09
N TYR A 37 -11.92 -4.20 -2.88
CA TYR A 37 -12.92 -4.25 -3.95
C TYR A 37 -14.24 -3.59 -3.52
N ASN A 38 -15.26 -3.60 -4.41
CA ASN A 38 -16.55 -2.92 -4.20
C ASN A 38 -16.40 -1.45 -3.82
N LEU A 39 -15.46 -0.78 -4.48
CA LEU A 39 -15.05 0.57 -4.14
C LEU A 39 -16.13 1.59 -4.50
N LYS A 40 -16.32 2.59 -3.64
CA LYS A 40 -17.17 3.75 -3.88
C LYS A 40 -16.43 5.03 -3.52
N LEU A 41 -16.54 6.05 -4.36
CA LEU A 41 -16.03 7.38 -4.11
C LEU A 41 -17.21 8.35 -3.98
N ASN A 42 -17.35 8.95 -2.80
CA ASN A 42 -18.48 9.82 -2.43
C ASN A 42 -19.83 9.12 -2.66
N GLY A 43 -19.92 7.84 -2.29
CA GLY A 43 -21.10 6.99 -2.52
C GLY A 43 -21.26 6.45 -3.95
N ASN A 44 -20.52 6.97 -4.94
CA ASN A 44 -20.60 6.52 -6.33
C ASN A 44 -19.66 5.32 -6.55
N PRO A 45 -20.14 4.18 -7.08
CA PRO A 45 -19.29 3.05 -7.41
C PRO A 45 -18.15 3.45 -8.36
N ILE A 46 -16.94 2.96 -8.09
CA ILE A 46 -15.78 3.10 -8.98
C ILE A 46 -15.33 1.72 -9.47
N SER A 47 -14.90 1.65 -10.72
CA SER A 47 -14.37 0.42 -11.30
C SER A 47 -12.96 0.13 -10.80
N GLY A 48 -12.65 -1.15 -10.60
CA GLY A 48 -11.33 -1.62 -10.23
C GLY A 48 -11.30 -2.32 -8.88
N TYR A 49 -10.17 -2.97 -8.63
CA TYR A 49 -9.84 -3.64 -7.38
C TYR A 49 -8.32 -3.73 -7.30
N VAL A 50 -7.81 -4.04 -6.11
CA VAL A 50 -6.43 -4.52 -5.95
C VAL A 50 -6.42 -5.92 -5.37
N ASP A 51 -5.48 -6.73 -5.82
CA ASP A 51 -5.31 -8.13 -5.45
C ASP A 51 -3.82 -8.48 -5.33
N ALA A 52 -3.30 -8.38 -4.11
CA ALA A 52 -1.92 -8.74 -3.82
C ALA A 52 -1.88 -10.17 -3.26
N ASP A 53 -1.11 -11.03 -3.91
CA ASP A 53 -1.00 -12.45 -3.57
C ASP A 53 0.43 -12.86 -3.24
N GLY A 54 0.70 -13.07 -1.95
CA GLY A 54 1.98 -13.55 -1.42
C GLY A 54 2.13 -15.08 -1.49
N MET A 55 1.39 -15.80 -2.34
CA MET A 55 1.58 -17.23 -2.54
C MET A 55 3.02 -17.56 -2.97
N GLY A 56 3.54 -18.71 -2.50
CA GLY A 56 4.89 -19.19 -2.87
C GLY A 56 6.06 -18.48 -2.18
N GLY A 57 5.82 -17.77 -1.07
CA GLY A 57 6.90 -17.19 -0.26
C GLY A 57 7.37 -15.80 -0.70
N SER A 58 6.85 -15.28 -1.81
CA SER A 58 7.22 -13.96 -2.34
C SER A 58 6.41 -12.82 -1.71
N THR A 59 6.92 -11.59 -1.80
CA THR A 59 6.10 -10.40 -1.50
C THR A 59 5.46 -9.91 -2.79
N ALA A 60 4.16 -9.71 -2.78
CA ALA A 60 3.40 -9.17 -3.89
C ALA A 60 2.80 -7.81 -3.54
N TYR A 61 2.64 -7.00 -4.57
CA TYR A 61 2.08 -5.66 -4.53
C TYR A 61 1.11 -5.49 -5.70
N ASP A 62 0.03 -4.76 -5.47
CA ASP A 62 -0.87 -4.33 -6.53
C ASP A 62 -1.34 -2.90 -6.27
N ILE A 63 -1.56 -2.14 -7.34
CA ILE A 63 -1.90 -0.71 -7.28
C ILE A 63 -3.05 -0.45 -8.25
N LEU A 64 -4.13 0.11 -7.71
CA LEU A 64 -5.21 0.71 -8.48
C LEU A 64 -5.03 2.23 -8.49
N TRP A 65 -4.90 2.80 -9.68
CA TRP A 65 -4.84 4.24 -9.89
C TRP A 65 -6.17 4.75 -10.45
N ILE A 66 -6.83 5.60 -9.69
CA ILE A 66 -8.07 6.27 -10.06
C ILE A 66 -7.69 7.69 -10.46
N LYS A 67 -7.82 8.00 -11.75
CA LYS A 67 -7.40 9.28 -12.36
C LYS A 67 -8.56 10.24 -12.54
N ASP A 68 -8.22 11.50 -12.77
CA ASP A 68 -9.13 12.54 -13.23
C ASP A 68 -10.39 12.64 -12.34
N ILE A 69 -10.17 12.44 -11.04
CA ILE A 69 -11.20 12.57 -10.03
C ILE A 69 -11.55 14.04 -10.00
N SER A 70 -12.70 14.35 -10.62
CA SER A 70 -13.23 15.69 -10.86
C SER A 70 -12.91 16.69 -9.73
N PRO A 71 -12.62 17.97 -10.04
CA PRO A 71 -12.24 18.99 -9.06
C PRO A 71 -13.28 19.32 -7.97
N SER A 72 -14.42 18.63 -7.93
CA SER A 72 -15.45 18.77 -6.88
C SER A 72 -15.05 18.22 -5.51
N ILE A 73 -13.76 18.06 -5.24
CA ILE A 73 -13.22 17.55 -3.96
C ILE A 73 -12.46 18.65 -3.19
N GLU A 74 -12.68 19.93 -3.50
CA GLU A 74 -12.16 21.05 -2.67
C GLU A 74 -12.49 20.89 -1.17
N ASN A 75 -13.58 20.20 -0.84
CA ASN A 75 -14.04 19.94 0.53
C ASN A 75 -13.67 18.54 1.08
N GLY A 76 -12.90 17.74 0.34
CA GLY A 76 -12.54 16.37 0.72
C GLY A 76 -13.50 15.29 0.23
N PHE A 77 -13.10 14.03 0.39
CA PHE A 77 -13.81 12.86 -0.15
C PHE A 77 -14.06 11.79 0.91
N THR A 78 -15.00 10.92 0.58
CA THR A 78 -15.23 9.65 1.26
C THR A 78 -14.94 8.50 0.30
N LEU A 79 -13.94 7.67 0.61
CA LEU A 79 -13.64 6.44 -0.11
C LEU A 79 -14.09 5.25 0.74
N GLU A 80 -14.92 4.40 0.17
CA GLU A 80 -15.51 3.25 0.83
C GLU A 80 -15.25 1.99 0.03
N GLY A 81 -15.28 0.84 0.70
CA GLY A 81 -15.25 -0.43 0.01
C GLY A 81 -15.15 -1.60 0.97
N ASN A 82 -14.87 -2.77 0.39
CA ASN A 82 -14.59 -3.97 1.13
C ASN A 82 -13.12 -4.35 1.00
N PHE A 83 -12.58 -4.93 2.07
CA PHE A 83 -11.31 -5.64 1.99
C PHE A 83 -11.45 -7.05 2.55
N LYS A 84 -10.68 -7.97 1.98
CA LYS A 84 -10.60 -9.36 2.41
C LYS A 84 -9.14 -9.71 2.64
N LEU A 85 -8.85 -10.16 3.85
CA LEU A 85 -7.56 -10.71 4.24
C LEU A 85 -7.65 -12.23 4.23
N GLU A 86 -6.65 -12.89 3.67
CA GLU A 86 -6.54 -14.34 3.70
C GLU A 86 -5.09 -14.71 4.08
N TRP A 87 -4.95 -15.76 4.87
CA TRP A 87 -3.66 -16.34 5.24
C TRP A 87 -3.85 -17.80 5.65
N SER A 88 -2.76 -18.57 5.60
CA SER A 88 -2.70 -19.91 6.16
C SER A 88 -1.52 -20.04 7.12
N GLY A 89 -1.65 -20.90 8.12
CA GLY A 89 -0.67 -21.04 9.20
C GLY A 89 -0.80 -19.93 10.25
N GLU A 90 0.33 -19.37 10.66
CA GLU A 90 0.41 -18.35 11.70
C GLU A 90 -0.27 -17.04 11.30
N TYR A 91 -0.85 -16.36 12.30
CA TYR A 91 -1.45 -15.05 12.10
C TYR A 91 -0.42 -14.03 11.57
N PRO A 92 -0.74 -13.23 10.52
CA PRO A 92 0.20 -12.28 9.96
C PRO A 92 0.52 -11.13 10.93
N LYS A 93 1.79 -11.03 11.35
CA LYS A 93 2.32 -9.93 12.18
C LYS A 93 3.02 -8.87 11.32
N ASN A 94 3.17 -7.63 11.82
CA ASN A 94 3.98 -6.56 11.21
C ASN A 94 3.58 -6.17 9.77
N SER A 95 2.34 -5.69 9.57
CA SER A 95 1.83 -5.14 8.30
C SER A 95 2.09 -6.02 7.05
N ARG A 96 2.07 -7.35 7.22
CA ARG A 96 2.28 -8.33 6.14
C ARG A 96 1.13 -8.39 5.15
N LEU A 97 -0.07 -8.08 5.61
CA LEU A 97 -1.22 -7.78 4.79
C LEU A 97 -1.59 -6.33 5.11
N THR A 98 -1.44 -5.45 4.14
CA THR A 98 -1.71 -4.02 4.32
C THR A 98 -2.19 -3.42 3.02
N PHE A 99 -3.19 -2.55 3.10
CA PHE A 99 -3.51 -1.64 2.01
C PHE A 99 -3.47 -0.21 2.51
N GLN A 100 -3.19 0.71 1.59
CA GLN A 100 -3.12 2.14 1.83
C GLN A 100 -3.89 2.85 0.72
N ALA A 101 -4.46 4.00 1.05
CA ALA A 101 -5.07 4.90 0.09
C ALA A 101 -4.29 6.23 0.12
N GLU A 102 -3.77 6.62 -1.03
CA GLU A 102 -2.95 7.82 -1.20
C GLU A 102 -3.62 8.76 -2.22
N ARG A 103 -3.36 10.07 -2.08
CA ARG A 103 -3.88 11.11 -2.98
C ARG A 103 -2.72 11.89 -3.60
N THR A 104 -2.87 12.33 -4.85
CA THR A 104 -1.89 13.21 -5.50
C THR A 104 -2.54 14.29 -6.36
N THR A 105 -1.84 15.40 -6.55
CA THR A 105 -2.17 16.48 -7.49
C THR A 105 -1.29 16.34 -8.72
N LEU A 106 -1.87 16.45 -9.92
CA LEU A 106 -1.13 16.49 -11.18
C LEU A 106 -0.39 17.82 -11.39
N GLU A 107 0.41 18.25 -10.42
CA GLU A 107 1.53 19.17 -10.62
C GLU A 107 2.72 18.51 -9.91
N GLU A 108 3.65 17.97 -10.71
CA GLU A 108 4.89 17.27 -10.34
C GLU A 108 4.88 15.73 -10.42
N THR A 109 5.51 15.27 -11.50
CA THR A 109 6.10 13.94 -11.76
C THR A 109 5.19 12.74 -12.06
N THR A 110 5.38 12.21 -13.27
CA THR A 110 4.89 10.94 -13.85
C THR A 110 5.40 9.67 -13.13
N GLN A 111 5.73 9.72 -11.84
CA GLN A 111 6.21 8.55 -11.10
C GLN A 111 5.06 7.82 -10.41
N ILE A 112 4.93 6.53 -10.73
CA ILE A 112 4.11 5.58 -9.96
C ILE A 112 4.61 5.64 -8.51
N PRO A 113 3.72 5.72 -7.49
CA PRO A 113 4.13 5.73 -6.09
C PRO A 113 5.03 4.53 -5.80
N GLU A 114 6.30 4.80 -5.51
CA GLU A 114 7.23 3.77 -5.08
C GLU A 114 6.89 3.46 -3.62
N PHE A 115 6.42 2.24 -3.34
CA PHE A 115 6.31 1.80 -1.96
C PHE A 115 7.65 2.02 -1.27
N PRO A 116 7.69 2.50 -0.01
CA PRO A 116 8.92 2.61 0.73
C PRO A 116 9.49 1.20 0.88
N THR A 117 10.43 0.86 0.00
CA THR A 117 11.36 -0.24 0.21
C THR A 117 12.11 0.19 1.45
N MET A 118 11.67 -0.32 2.61
CA MET A 118 12.22 0.04 3.90
C MET A 118 13.73 0.20 3.76
N ALA A 119 14.21 1.42 3.94
CA ALA A 119 15.63 1.75 3.89
C ALA A 119 16.33 1.03 5.04
N LEU A 120 16.67 -0.24 4.86
CA LEU A 120 17.39 -1.10 5.78
C LEU A 120 18.06 -2.22 4.95
N PRO A 121 19.40 -2.33 4.82
CA PRO A 121 20.46 -1.67 5.58
C PRO A 121 21.69 -1.23 4.73
N MET A 122 21.66 -0.07 4.06
CA MET A 122 22.90 0.51 3.50
C MET A 122 23.79 1.17 4.58
N VAL A 123 23.29 1.33 5.81
CA VAL A 123 24.10 1.84 6.95
C VAL A 123 24.99 0.75 7.55
N ALA A 124 24.67 -0.54 7.36
CA ALA A 124 25.46 -1.63 7.93
C ALA A 124 26.83 -1.83 7.25
N ILE A 125 27.00 -1.39 5.99
CA ILE A 125 28.26 -1.56 5.26
C ILE A 125 29.30 -0.49 5.68
N LEU A 126 28.87 0.72 6.03
CA LEU A 126 29.79 1.78 6.49
C LEU A 126 30.27 1.56 7.93
N GLY A 127 29.46 0.91 8.78
CA GLY A 127 29.85 0.57 10.16
C GLY A 127 30.94 -0.51 10.26
N LEU A 128 30.99 -1.45 9.31
CA LEU A 128 32.01 -2.51 9.29
C LEU A 128 33.40 -2.00 8.86
N ALA A 129 33.46 -1.02 7.95
CA ALA A 129 34.75 -0.46 7.50
C ALA A 129 35.49 0.33 8.61
N PHE A 130 34.76 1.00 9.52
CA PHE A 130 35.36 1.76 10.62
C PHE A 130 35.90 0.88 11.76
N VAL A 131 35.37 -0.33 11.95
CA VAL A 131 35.85 -1.25 12.98
C VAL A 131 37.15 -1.95 12.56
N PHE A 132 37.37 -2.17 11.27
CA PHE A 132 38.62 -2.79 10.78
C PHE A 132 39.80 -1.81 10.65
N MET A 133 39.55 -0.50 10.54
CA MET A 133 40.64 0.50 10.51
C MET A 133 41.25 0.83 11.88
N ARG A 134 40.58 0.48 13.00
CA ARG A 134 41.12 0.71 14.36
C ARG A 134 42.04 -0.40 14.90
N LYS A 135 42.38 -1.41 14.10
CA LYS A 135 43.26 -2.53 14.52
C LYS A 135 44.64 -2.56 13.83
N LYS A 136 45.07 -1.44 13.25
CA LYS A 136 46.45 -1.24 12.82
C LYS A 136 46.94 0.13 13.28
N GLU A 137 47.25 0.22 14.56
CA GLU A 137 48.32 1.03 15.15
C GLU A 137 48.63 0.47 16.54
#